data_AF-A0A968P0H1-F1
#
_entry.id   AF-A0A968P0H1-F1
#
_cell.length_a   1.000
_cell.length_b   1.000
_cell.length_c   1.000
_cell.angle_alpha   90.00
_cell.angle_beta   90.00
_cell.angle_gamma   90.00
#
_symmetry.space_group_name_H-M   'P 1'
#
loop_
_entity.id
_entity.type
_entity.pdbx_description
1 polymer ?
#
loop_
_entity_poly.entity_id
_entity_poly.type
_entity_poly.pdbx_seq_one_letter_code
_entity_poly.pdbx_strand_id
1 'polypeptide(L)' 'MVRQYVSRLSERDLEQLARVDRETVVEIVLSRKGEFTDSAVLKSSGDRALDQTGVEALRDAAPFLNPPAGRSRPTA' A
#
# COMPACT_ATOMS: atom_id res chain seq x y z
N MET A 1 21.53 -0.92 -2.68
CA MET A 1 21.77 -1.03 -1.23
C MET A 1 21.13 -2.29 -0.61
N VAL A 2 19.87 -2.62 -0.87
CA VAL A 2 19.19 -3.81 -0.30
C VAL A 2 19.96 -5.12 -0.57
N ARG A 3 20.45 -5.34 -1.79
CA ARG A 3 21.20 -6.57 -2.15
C ARG A 3 22.43 -6.87 -1.27
N GLN A 4 23.10 -5.85 -0.74
CA GLN A 4 24.30 -6.04 0.10
C GLN A 4 23.97 -6.33 1.57
N TYR A 5 22.75 -5.98 2.02
CA TYR A 5 22.27 -6.28 3.37
C TYR A 5 21.77 -7.73 3.43
N VAL A 6 20.99 -8.13 2.43
CA VAL A 6 20.46 -9.50 2.29
C VAL A 6 21.59 -10.54 2.20
N SER A 7 22.72 -10.20 1.59
CA SER A 7 23.88 -11.10 1.46
C SER A 7 24.66 -11.35 2.75
N ARG A 8 24.36 -10.64 3.84
CA ARG A 8 25.05 -10.79 5.14
C ARG A 8 24.16 -11.42 6.21
N LEU A 9 22.89 -11.67 5.90
CA LEU A 9 21.94 -12.24 6.82
C LEU A 9 22.07 -13.77 6.85
N SER A 10 21.87 -14.36 8.01
CA SER A 10 21.80 -15.81 8.13
C SER A 10 20.51 -16.34 7.48
N GLU A 11 20.48 -17.62 7.09
CA GLU A 11 19.27 -18.24 6.53
C GLU A 11 18.04 -18.08 7.45
N ARG A 12 18.24 -18.13 8.77
CA ARG A 12 17.16 -17.89 9.76
C ARG A 12 16.64 -16.45 9.74
N ASP A 13 17.51 -15.46 9.59
CA ASP A 13 17.09 -14.06 9.54
C ASP A 13 16.34 -13.75 8.24
N LEU A 14 16.75 -14.40 7.14
CA LEU A 14 16.04 -14.34 5.86
C LEU A 14 14.65 -14.97 5.98
N GLU A 15 14.53 -16.13 6.62
CA GLU A 15 13.23 -16.75 6.90
C GLU A 15 12.35 -15.88 7.80
N GLN A 16 12.91 -15.24 8.82
CA GLN A 16 12.15 -14.33 9.69
C GLN A 16 11.68 -13.08 8.94
N LEU A 17 12.54 -12.45 8.15
CA LEU A 17 12.15 -11.30 7.32
C LEU A 17 11.11 -11.67 6.25
N ALA A 18 11.18 -12.88 5.71
CA ALA A 18 10.19 -13.40 4.77
C ALA A 18 8.85 -13.74 5.46
N ARG A 19 8.84 -13.95 6.78
CA ARG A 19 7.62 -14.25 7.57
C ARG A 19 6.92 -13.00 8.11
N VAL A 20 7.57 -11.84 8.11
CA VAL A 20 6.93 -10.59 8.52
C VAL A 20 6.19 -10.03 7.32
N ASP A 21 4.90 -10.35 7.22
CA ASP A 21 4.01 -9.69 6.27
C ASP A 21 4.01 -8.18 6.57
N ARG A 22 4.55 -7.42 5.62
CA ARG A 22 4.58 -5.97 5.67
C ARG A 22 3.35 -5.44 4.96
N GLU A 23 2.50 -4.74 5.69
CA GLU A 23 1.25 -4.21 5.20
C GLU A 23 1.27 -2.68 5.26
N THR A 24 1.01 -2.04 4.13
CA THR A 24 0.71 -0.60 4.05
C THR A 24 -0.79 -0.43 3.83
N VAL A 25 -1.45 0.37 4.67
CA VAL A 25 -2.84 0.77 4.45
C VAL A 25 -2.86 2.21 4.00
N VAL A 26 -3.41 2.44 2.81
CA VAL A 26 -3.52 3.76 2.18
C VAL A 26 -4.99 4.13 2.06
N GLU A 27 -5.35 5.29 2.59
CA GLU A 27 -6.60 5.97 2.26
C GLU A 27 -6.41 6.75 0.97
N ILE A 28 -7.34 6.60 0.02
CA ILE A 28 -7.32 7.33 -1.25
C ILE A 28 -8.61 8.13 -1.40
N VAL A 29 -8.48 9.33 -1.97
CA VAL A 29 -9.60 10.17 -2.36
C VAL A 29 -9.76 10.06 -3.87
N LEU A 30 -10.97 9.73 -4.31
CA LEU A 30 -11.32 9.58 -5.71
C LEU A 30 -12.33 10.65 -6.15
N SER A 31 -12.18 11.13 -7.38
CA SER A 31 -13.18 11.97 -8.04
C SER A 31 -14.44 11.16 -8.37
N ARG A 32 -15.55 11.83 -8.72
CA ARG A 32 -16.78 11.15 -9.19
C ARG A 32 -16.59 10.35 -10.49
N LYS A 33 -15.49 10.55 -11.19
CA LYS A 33 -15.10 9.77 -12.37
C LYS A 33 -14.13 8.63 -12.05
N GLY A 34 -13.74 8.46 -10.78
CA GLY A 34 -12.80 7.44 -10.35
C GLY A 34 -11.34 7.86 -10.37
N GLU A 35 -11.05 9.13 -10.61
CA GLU A 35 -9.67 9.62 -10.72
C GLU A 35 -9.05 9.76 -9.34
N PHE A 36 -7.78 9.39 -9.20
CA PHE A 36 -7.02 9.57 -7.97
C PHE A 36 -6.74 11.06 -7.73
N THR A 37 -7.27 11.64 -6.65
CA THR A 37 -7.07 13.06 -6.33
C THR A 37 -6.15 13.29 -5.14
N ASP A 38 -6.16 12.40 -4.15
CA ASP A 38 -5.32 12.53 -2.96
C ASP A 38 -5.11 11.16 -2.26
N SER A 39 -4.16 11.08 -1.34
CA SER A 39 -3.94 9.90 -0.51
C SER A 39 -3.22 10.18 0.79
N ALA A 40 -3.47 9.35 1.80
CA ALA A 40 -2.76 9.33 3.07
C ALA A 40 -2.41 7.90 3.49
N VAL A 41 -1.22 7.69 4.02
CA VAL A 41 -0.83 6.40 4.63
C VAL A 41 -1.43 6.35 6.04
N LEU A 42 -2.41 5.47 6.25
CA LEU A 42 -3.06 5.25 7.55
C LEU A 42 -2.26 4.26 8.43
N LYS A 43 -1.64 3.26 7.80
CA LYS A 43 -0.76 2.30 8.47
C LYS A 43 0.50 2.14 7.64
N SER A 44 1.64 2.49 8.23
CA SER A 44 2.95 2.25 7.63
C SER A 44 3.35 0.79 7.79
N SER A 45 3.98 0.25 6.77
CA SER A 45 4.61 -1.08 6.79
C SER A 45 5.94 -1.13 7.55
N GLY A 46 6.45 0.03 8.00
CA GLY A 46 7.80 0.19 8.54
C GLY A 46 8.90 0.27 7.46
N ASP A 47 8.53 0.16 6.18
CA ASP A 47 9.43 0.36 5.05
C ASP A 47 8.92 1.49 4.15
N ARG A 48 9.66 2.60 4.13
CA ARG A 48 9.29 3.79 3.37
C ARG A 48 9.18 3.51 1.87
N ALA A 49 10.02 2.64 1.32
CA ALA A 49 9.99 2.33 -0.10
C ALA A 49 8.74 1.52 -0.45
N LEU A 50 8.35 0.58 0.42
CA LEU A 50 7.10 -0.18 0.26
C LEU A 50 5.88 0.74 0.36
N ASP A 51 5.83 1.60 1.38
CA ASP A 51 4.72 2.54 1.57
C ASP A 51 4.55 3.46 0.35
N GLN A 52 5.66 4.02 -0.14
CA GLN A 52 5.64 4.89 -1.30
C GLN A 52 5.27 4.15 -2.60
N THR A 53 5.81 2.96 -2.81
CA THR A 53 5.46 2.14 -3.98
C THR A 53 3.98 1.76 -3.97
N GLY A 54 3.40 1.48 -2.79
CA GLY A 54 1.97 1.20 -2.65
C GLY A 54 1.10 2.39 -3.07
N VAL A 55 1.47 3.61 -2.67
CA VAL A 55 0.77 4.84 -3.09
C VAL A 55 0.91 5.06 -4.60
N GLU A 56 2.11 4.91 -5.15
CA GLU A 56 2.38 5.07 -6.58
C GLU A 56 1.59 4.04 -7.42
N ALA A 57 1.56 2.78 -6.99
CA ALA A 57 0.78 1.73 -7.64
C ALA A 57 -0.71 2.04 -7.68
N LEU A 58 -1.28 2.60 -6.60
CA LEU A 58 -2.68 3.02 -6.56
C LEU A 58 -2.93 4.21 -7.49
N ARG A 59 -2.00 5.15 -7.58
CA ARG A 59 -2.08 6.28 -8.50
C ARG A 59 -2.04 5.83 -9.96
N ASP A 60 -1.16 4.90 -10.29
CA ASP A 60 -0.99 4.36 -11.63
C ASP A 60 -2.16 3.46 -12.06
N ALA A 61 -2.81 2.80 -11.11
CA ALA A 61 -3.99 1.97 -11.35
C ALA A 61 -5.27 2.79 -11.64
N ALA A 62 -5.25 4.11 -11.38
CA ALA A 62 -6.37 4.98 -11.70
C ALA A 62 -6.64 5.01 -13.22
N PRO A 63 -7.90 5.16 -13.66
CA PRO A 63 -9.09 5.43 -12.86
C PRO A 63 -9.72 4.17 -12.25
N PHE A 64 -10.32 4.33 -11.07
CA PHE A 64 -11.08 3.29 -10.39
C PHE A 64 -12.57 3.35 -10.75
N LEU A 65 -13.22 2.20 -10.88
CA LEU A 65 -14.68 2.19 -11.02
C LEU A 65 -15.32 2.68 -9.72
N ASN A 66 -16.01 3.81 -9.77
CA ASN A 66 -16.77 4.27 -8.61
C ASN A 66 -17.88 3.26 -8.31
N PRO A 67 -18.07 2.89 -7.02
CA PRO A 67 -19.18 2.04 -6.65
C PRO A 67 -20.50 2.70 -7.10
N PRO A 68 -21.48 1.91 -7.61
CA PRO A 68 -22.76 2.46 -8.03
C PRO A 68 -23.36 3.29 -6.90
N ALA A 69 -23.88 4.48 -7.25
CA ALA A 69 -24.43 5.42 -6.29
C ALA A 69 -25.45 4.71 -5.38
N GLY A 70 -25.25 4.81 -4.06
CA GLY A 70 -26.15 4.21 -3.06
C GLY A 70 -25.57 3.10 -2.19
N ARG A 71 -24.29 2.72 -2.35
CA ARG A 71 -23.58 1.84 -1.41
C ARG A 71 -22.51 2.59 -0.60
N SER A 72 -22.88 3.66 0.08
CA SER A 72 -22.08 4.17 1.20
C SER A 72 -22.20 3.19 2.36
N ARG A 73 -21.07 2.92 3.04
CA ARG A 73 -20.93 2.08 4.24
C ARG A 73 -22.19 2.15 5.13
N PRO A 74 -22.78 1.02 5.56
CA PRO A 74 -23.82 1.07 6.59
C PRO A 74 -23.17 1.64 7.85
N THR A 75 -23.66 2.78 8.33
CA THR A 75 -23.39 3.24 9.69
C THR A 75 -24.02 2.23 10.63
N ALA A 76 -23.19 1.36 11.21
CA ALA A 76 -23.55 0.55 12.36
C ALA A 76 -23.36 1.38 13.64
#